data_AF-A0A3D0ZCG4-F1
#
_entry.id   AF-A0A3D0ZCG4-F1
#
_cell.length_a   1.000
_cell.length_b   1.000
_cell.length_c   1.000
_cell.angle_alpha   90.00
_cell.angle_beta   90.00
_cell.angle_gamma   90.00
#
_symmetry.space_group_name_H-M   'P 1'
#
loop_
_entity.id
_entity.type
_entity.pdbx_description
1 polymer ?
#
loop_
_entity_poly.entity_id
_entity_poly.type
_entity_poly.pdbx_seq_one_letter_code
_entity_poly.pdbx_strand_id
1 'polypeptide(L)'
;KIPFSLEASGFRKFGLLWKLLRNGLLESGSILFWDEPENSLNPELIPVLVDILLELSKNGVQIFLATHDYNLARYFDIRKNKDIPVLFHNLSKKESEQIVCESSPKYLKLSDNLFEKASADLFEAVVSDTMGEKTDE
;
A
#
# COMPACT_ATOMS: atom_id res chain seq x y z
N LYS A 1 -29.94 0.49 12.56
CA LYS A 1 -28.58 -0.04 12.80
C LYS A 1 -28.38 -1.20 11.85
N ILE A 2 -27.58 -1.04 10.80
CA ILE A 2 -27.31 -2.11 9.84
C ILE A 2 -26.29 -3.07 10.49
N PRO A 3 -26.51 -4.38 10.48
CA PRO A 3 -25.55 -5.34 11.03
C PRO A 3 -24.28 -5.34 10.17
N PHE A 4 -23.13 -5.21 10.85
CA PHE A 4 -21.77 -5.19 10.27
C PHE A 4 -21.43 -6.41 9.40
N SER A 5 -22.26 -7.45 9.43
CA SER A 5 -22.14 -8.68 8.66
C SER A 5 -22.56 -8.54 7.18
N LEU A 6 -23.28 -7.47 6.80
CA LEU A 6 -23.86 -7.30 5.45
C LEU A 6 -23.15 -6.26 4.56
N GLU A 7 -22.08 -5.61 5.03
CA GLU A 7 -21.30 -4.68 4.22
C GLU A 7 -20.18 -5.40 3.44
N ALA A 8 -20.01 -5.02 2.18
CA ALA A 8 -18.90 -5.46 1.34
C ALA A 8 -17.57 -5.31 2.13
N SER A 9 -16.77 -6.37 2.15
CA SER A 9 -15.57 -6.55 3.00
C SER A 9 -14.66 -5.34 3.11
N GLY A 10 -14.57 -4.53 2.05
CA GLY A 10 -13.77 -3.31 2.01
C GLY A 10 -14.26 -2.19 2.94
N PHE A 11 -15.56 -1.91 3.00
CA PHE A 11 -16.10 -0.84 3.85
C PHE A 11 -15.97 -1.14 5.34
N ARG A 12 -15.91 -2.43 5.69
CA ARG A 12 -15.70 -2.89 7.06
C ARG A 12 -14.40 -2.35 7.66
N LYS A 13 -13.32 -2.28 6.87
CA LYS A 13 -12.01 -1.78 7.30
C LYS A 13 -12.07 -0.28 7.61
N PHE A 14 -12.73 0.51 6.76
CA PHE A 14 -12.96 1.94 7.02
C PHE A 14 -13.85 2.17 8.25
N GLY A 15 -14.90 1.36 8.42
CA GLY A 15 -15.73 1.39 9.62
C GLY A 15 -14.94 1.09 10.90
N LEU A 16 -13.96 0.18 10.84
CA LEU A 16 -13.07 -0.11 11.96
C LEU A 16 -12.15 1.08 12.28
N LEU A 17 -11.48 1.65 11.27
CA LEU A 17 -10.66 2.86 11.43
C LEU A 17 -11.45 3.98 12.09
N TRP A 18 -12.65 4.26 11.58
CA TRP A 18 -13.53 5.29 12.13
C TRP A 18 -13.91 5.01 13.59
N LYS A 19 -14.20 3.75 13.94
CA LYS A 19 -14.50 3.37 15.33
C LYS A 19 -13.30 3.59 16.25
N LEU A 20 -12.09 3.24 15.81
CA LEU A 20 -10.86 3.44 16.58
C LEU A 20 -10.63 4.92 16.85
N LEU A 21 -10.75 5.75 15.79
CA LEU A 21 -10.62 7.21 15.89
C LEU A 21 -11.67 7.81 16.83
N ARG A 22 -12.94 7.46 16.63
CA ARG A 22 -14.05 7.98 17.43
C ARG A 22 -13.93 7.64 18.92
N ASN A 23 -13.34 6.49 19.22
CA ASN A 23 -13.17 6.03 20.60
C ASN A 23 -11.85 6.51 21.23
N GLY A 24 -11.06 7.34 20.54
CA GLY A 24 -9.76 7.83 21.03
C GLY A 24 -8.68 6.75 21.11
N LEU A 25 -8.88 5.60 20.46
CA LEU A 25 -7.92 4.49 20.45
C LEU A 25 -6.83 4.67 19.38
N LEU A 26 -7.02 5.62 18.48
CA LEU A 26 -6.07 5.99 17.44
C LEU A 26 -5.87 7.51 17.47
N GLU A 27 -5.08 7.97 18.43
CA GLU A 27 -4.79 9.38 18.69
C GLU A 27 -3.29 9.69 18.61
N SER A 28 -2.91 10.97 18.66
CA SER A 28 -1.50 11.39 18.63
C SER A 28 -0.67 10.64 19.69
N GLY A 29 0.45 10.04 19.27
CA GLY A 29 1.30 9.18 20.11
C GLY A 29 0.96 7.68 20.03
N SER A 30 -0.13 7.31 19.35
CA SER A 30 -0.47 5.91 19.10
C SER A 30 0.43 5.29 18.01
N ILE A 31 0.61 3.97 18.08
CA ILE A 31 1.28 3.18 17.04
C ILE A 31 0.27 2.21 16.44
N LEU A 32 0.12 2.25 15.11
CA LEU A 32 -0.72 1.35 14.33
C LEU A 32 0.15 0.36 13.57
N PHE A 33 -0.03 -0.93 13.86
CA PHE A 33 0.49 -2.03 13.05
C PHE A 33 -0.65 -2.60 12.21
N TRP A 34 -0.47 -2.70 10.90
CA TRP A 34 -1.49 -3.26 10.02
C TRP A 34 -0.88 -4.15 8.94
N ASP A 35 -1.20 -5.43 9.02
CA ASP A 35 -0.84 -6.43 8.02
C ASP A 35 -1.90 -6.53 6.92
N GLU A 36 -1.46 -6.46 5.67
CA GLU A 36 -2.25 -6.52 4.43
C GLU A 36 -3.53 -5.65 4.47
N PRO A 37 -3.40 -4.32 4.71
CA PRO A 37 -4.54 -3.42 4.80
C PRO A 37 -5.38 -3.35 3.51
N GLU A 38 -4.80 -3.64 2.35
CA GLU A 38 -5.41 -3.73 1.02
C GLU A 38 -6.33 -4.94 0.83
N ASN A 39 -6.15 -6.03 1.61
CA ASN A 39 -6.86 -7.28 1.34
C ASN A 39 -8.39 -7.11 1.34
N SER A 40 -9.07 -7.67 0.34
CA SER A 40 -10.53 -7.59 0.22
C SER A 40 -11.10 -6.16 0.11
N LEU A 41 -10.27 -5.15 -0.15
CA LEU A 41 -10.72 -3.81 -0.56
C LEU A 41 -10.95 -3.77 -2.07
N ASN A 42 -11.92 -2.95 -2.50
CA ASN A 42 -12.01 -2.55 -3.89
C ASN A 42 -10.73 -1.74 -4.24
N PRO A 43 -10.01 -2.06 -5.33
CA PRO A 43 -8.84 -1.29 -5.79
C PRO A 43 -9.06 0.22 -5.87
N GLU A 44 -10.28 0.67 -6.19
CA GLU A 44 -10.65 2.10 -6.25
C GLU A 44 -10.57 2.80 -4.87
N LEU A 45 -10.60 2.04 -3.78
CA LEU A 45 -10.53 2.54 -2.40
C LEU A 45 -9.11 2.54 -1.83
N ILE A 46 -8.14 1.90 -2.48
CA ILE A 46 -6.73 1.91 -2.07
C ILE A 46 -6.18 3.35 -1.94
N PRO A 47 -6.41 4.27 -2.90
CA PRO A 47 -5.88 5.62 -2.77
C PRO A 47 -6.50 6.38 -1.58
N VAL A 48 -7.78 6.14 -1.30
CA VAL A 48 -8.48 6.73 -0.14
C VAL A 48 -7.91 6.20 1.18
N LEU A 49 -7.61 4.90 1.25
CA LEU A 49 -6.93 4.31 2.40
C LEU A 49 -5.57 4.96 2.64
N VAL A 50 -4.77 5.15 1.58
CA VAL A 50 -3.45 5.81 1.67
C VAL A 50 -3.58 7.23 2.20
N ASP A 51 -4.53 8.02 1.69
CA ASP A 51 -4.76 9.39 2.16
C ASP A 51 -5.09 9.44 3.65
N ILE A 52 -5.97 8.54 4.10
CA ILE A 52 -6.35 8.45 5.52
C ILE A 52 -5.13 8.11 6.37
N LEU A 53 -4.32 7.12 5.97
CA LEU A 53 -3.14 6.71 6.74
C LEU A 53 -2.07 7.82 6.78
N LEU A 54 -1.85 8.54 5.67
CA LEU A 54 -0.95 9.69 5.64
C LEU A 54 -1.44 10.81 6.57
N GLU A 55 -2.74 11.13 6.54
CA GLU A 55 -3.30 12.16 7.41
C GLU A 55 -3.21 11.75 8.89
N LEU A 56 -3.47 10.49 9.23
CA LEU A 56 -3.25 9.98 10.58
C LEU A 56 -1.79 10.14 11.02
N SER A 57 -0.85 9.84 10.11
CA SER A 57 0.57 10.01 10.38
C SER A 57 0.95 11.46 10.67
N LYS A 58 0.42 12.38 9.87
CA LYS A 58 0.57 13.82 10.08
C LYS A 58 0.02 14.29 11.44
N ASN A 59 -1.02 13.64 11.93
CA ASN A 59 -1.65 13.91 13.23
C ASN A 59 -1.00 13.13 14.40
N GLY A 60 0.23 12.64 14.22
CA GLY A 60 1.05 12.08 15.29
C GLY A 60 0.85 10.59 15.55
N VAL A 61 0.16 9.87 14.66
CA VAL A 61 0.06 8.39 14.73
C VAL A 61 1.25 7.76 13.99
N GLN A 62 2.03 6.92 14.64
CA GLN A 62 3.07 6.16 13.95
C GLN A 62 2.45 4.93 13.27
N ILE A 63 2.74 4.68 12.00
CA ILE A 63 2.10 3.60 11.24
C ILE A 63 3.17 2.67 10.66
N PHE A 64 3.00 1.37 10.88
CA PHE A 64 3.78 0.30 10.28
C PHE A 64 2.84 -0.60 9.49
N LEU A 65 3.13 -0.75 8.19
CA LEU A 65 2.35 -1.56 7.28
C LEU A 65 3.20 -2.72 6.75
N ALA A 66 2.61 -3.90 6.72
CA ALA A 66 3.12 -5.03 5.95
C ALA A 66 2.18 -5.24 4.76
N THR A 67 2.74 -5.36 3.57
CA THR A 67 1.97 -5.46 2.32
C THR A 67 2.81 -6.17 1.27
N HIS A 68 2.14 -6.90 0.40
CA HIS A 68 2.71 -7.44 -0.83
C HIS A 68 2.14 -6.74 -2.09
N ASP A 69 1.31 -5.71 -1.91
CA ASP A 69 0.61 -5.02 -2.99
C ASP A 69 1.41 -3.83 -3.54
N TYR A 70 1.77 -3.93 -4.81
CA TYR A 70 2.48 -2.89 -5.54
C TYR A 70 1.70 -1.57 -5.58
N ASN A 71 0.38 -1.61 -5.80
CA ASN A 71 -0.42 -0.39 -5.97
C ASN A 71 -0.44 0.43 -4.67
N LEU A 72 -0.63 -0.22 -3.53
CA LEU A 72 -0.61 0.42 -2.21
C LEU A 72 0.75 1.10 -1.98
N ALA A 73 1.86 0.37 -2.18
CA ALA A 73 3.20 0.92 -2.00
C ALA A 73 3.47 2.11 -2.94
N ARG A 74 3.03 2.04 -4.20
CA ARG A 74 3.19 3.13 -5.18
C ARG A 74 2.32 4.33 -4.87
N TYR A 75 1.10 4.14 -4.39
CA TYR A 75 0.27 5.26 -3.93
C TYR A 75 0.93 5.99 -2.77
N PHE A 76 1.53 5.27 -1.81
CA PHE A 76 2.34 5.92 -0.77
C PHE A 76 3.53 6.70 -1.36
N ASP A 77 4.25 6.13 -2.32
CA ASP A 77 5.42 6.78 -2.93
C ASP A 77 5.07 8.08 -3.66
N ILE A 78 3.90 8.11 -4.32
CA ILE A 78 3.41 9.26 -5.11
C ILE A 78 2.71 10.30 -4.23
N ARG A 79 1.92 9.87 -3.23
CA ARG A 79 1.06 10.76 -2.43
C ARG A 79 1.70 11.30 -1.16
N LYS A 80 2.81 10.70 -0.69
CA LYS A 80 3.55 11.27 0.45
C LYS A 80 3.99 12.70 0.14
N ASN A 81 3.94 13.56 1.16
CA ASN A 81 4.46 14.92 1.09
C ASN A 81 5.82 14.99 1.81
N LYS A 82 6.60 16.05 1.57
CA LYS A 82 7.91 16.27 2.23
C LYS A 82 7.82 16.33 3.74
N ASP A 83 6.67 16.71 4.28
CA ASP A 83 6.43 16.85 5.73
C ASP A 83 6.18 15.51 6.42
N ILE A 84 5.88 14.44 5.67
CA ILE A 84 5.56 13.12 6.21
C ILE A 84 6.59 12.13 5.67
N PRO A 85 7.59 11.73 6.48
CA PRO A 85 8.58 10.77 6.04
C PRO A 85 7.94 9.38 5.89
N VAL A 86 7.95 8.85 4.67
CA VAL A 86 7.59 7.46 4.39
C VAL A 86 8.86 6.71 4.01
N LEU A 87 9.11 5.59 4.69
CA LEU A 87 10.24 4.71 4.44
C LEU A 87 9.73 3.34 4.02
N PHE A 88 10.25 2.83 2.92
CA PHE A 88 9.92 1.50 2.41
C PHE A 88 11.03 0.54 2.80
N HIS A 89 10.64 -0.66 3.21
CA HIS A 89 11.54 -1.74 3.59
C HIS A 89 11.28 -2.95 2.70
N ASN A 90 12.29 -3.43 1.98
CA ASN A 90 12.26 -4.72 1.30
C ASN A 90 13.02 -5.75 2.15
N LEU A 91 12.37 -6.88 2.43
CA LEU A 91 12.99 -8.00 3.11
C LEU A 91 13.20 -9.13 2.10
N SER A 92 14.45 -9.45 1.82
CA SER A 92 14.82 -10.52 0.90
C SER A 92 15.70 -11.56 1.60
N LYS A 93 15.65 -12.79 1.09
CA LYS A 93 16.47 -13.89 1.58
C LYS A 93 17.58 -14.17 0.56
N LYS A 94 18.83 -14.05 0.99
CA LYS A 94 19.99 -14.41 0.16
C LYS A 94 20.14 -15.93 0.07
N GLU A 95 20.89 -16.39 -0.95
CA GLU A 95 21.27 -17.80 -1.11
C GLU A 95 21.95 -18.38 0.14
N SER A 96 22.59 -17.54 0.95
CA SER A 96 23.21 -17.89 2.23
C SER A 96 22.23 -18.08 3.39
N GLU A 97 20.92 -18.18 3.13
CA GLU A 97 19.83 -18.24 4.13
C GLU A 97 19.72 -17.01 5.06
N GLN A 98 20.51 -15.96 4.79
CA GLN A 98 20.50 -14.72 5.55
C GLN A 98 19.36 -13.80 5.05
N ILE A 99 18.56 -13.29 5.98
CA ILE A 99 17.58 -12.22 5.69
C ILE A 99 18.31 -10.89 5.63
N VAL A 100 18.11 -10.15 4.55
CA VAL A 100 18.62 -8.79 4.33
C VAL A 100 17.44 -7.83 4.29
N CYS A 101 17.63 -6.66 4.87
CA CYS A 101 16.69 -5.56 4.79
C CYS A 101 17.32 -4.43 3.96
N GLU A 102 16.66 -4.05 2.88
CA GLU A 102 16.96 -2.82 2.16
C GLU A 102 15.90 -1.79 2.49
N SER A 103 16.31 -0.54 2.72
CA SER A 103 15.38 0.53 3.06
C SER A 103 15.62 1.73 2.15
N SER A 104 14.54 2.34 1.66
CA SER A 104 14.63 3.50 0.79
C SER A 104 13.43 4.42 0.99
N PRO A 105 13.63 5.75 0.97
CA PRO A 105 12.52 6.69 0.98
C PRO A 105 11.77 6.70 -0.35
N LYS A 106 12.29 6.11 -1.44
CA LYS A 106 11.59 5.94 -2.72
C LYS A 106 11.41 4.46 -3.01
N TYR A 107 10.18 4.05 -3.28
CA TYR A 107 9.86 2.63 -3.50
C TYR A 107 10.64 2.04 -4.69
N LEU A 108 10.67 2.75 -5.83
CA LEU A 108 11.38 2.31 -7.05
C LEU A 108 12.90 2.17 -6.91
N LYS A 109 13.48 2.58 -5.80
CA LYS A 109 14.92 2.45 -5.56
C LYS A 109 15.28 1.16 -4.82
N LEU A 110 14.30 0.43 -4.30
CA LEU A 110 14.54 -0.85 -3.65
C LEU A 110 14.91 -1.88 -4.72
N SER A 111 16.02 -2.59 -4.52
CA SER A 111 16.45 -3.68 -5.40
C SER A 111 15.62 -4.94 -5.13
N ASP A 112 15.48 -5.76 -6.18
CA ASP A 112 14.92 -7.12 -6.11
C ASP A 112 13.42 -7.22 -5.74
N ASN A 113 12.59 -6.37 -6.35
CA ASN A 113 11.15 -6.55 -6.34
C ASN A 113 10.77 -7.59 -7.43
N LEU A 114 10.87 -8.88 -7.11
CA LEU A 114 10.41 -9.98 -7.99
C LEU A 114 8.97 -9.77 -8.52
N PHE A 115 8.13 -9.06 -7.76
CA PHE A 115 6.77 -8.65 -8.14
C PHE A 115 6.72 -7.45 -9.10
N GLU A 116 7.67 -6.51 -9.03
CA GLU A 116 7.79 -5.43 -10.02
C GLU A 116 8.21 -5.99 -11.36
N LYS A 117 9.09 -7.01 -11.40
CA LYS A 117 9.46 -7.64 -12.66
C LYS A 117 8.25 -8.26 -13.33
N ALA A 118 7.48 -9.09 -12.62
CA ALA A 118 6.27 -9.70 -13.16
C ALA A 118 5.20 -8.67 -13.59
N SER A 119 5.02 -7.58 -12.83
CA SER A 119 4.05 -6.52 -13.19
C SER A 119 4.54 -5.63 -14.32
N ALA A 120 5.83 -5.34 -14.40
CA ALA A 120 6.45 -4.58 -15.50
C ALA A 120 6.41 -5.40 -16.79
N ASP A 121 6.74 -6.70 -16.72
CA ASP A 121 6.65 -7.63 -17.85
C ASP A 121 5.20 -7.69 -18.37
N LEU A 122 4.21 -7.75 -17.48
CA LEU A 122 2.79 -7.70 -17.87
C LEU A 122 2.41 -6.35 -18.49
N PHE A 123 2.88 -5.23 -17.93
CA PHE A 123 2.62 -3.89 -18.47
C PHE A 123 3.23 -3.73 -19.86
N GLU A 124 4.48 -4.16 -20.07
CA GLU A 124 5.14 -4.16 -21.38
C GLU A 124 4.39 -5.05 -22.37
N ALA A 125 3.92 -6.24 -21.95
CA ALA A 125 3.11 -7.11 -22.78
C ALA A 125 1.81 -6.42 -23.24
N VAL A 126 1.07 -5.78 -22.32
CA VAL A 126 -0.16 -5.05 -22.65
C VAL A 126 0.13 -3.86 -23.57
N VAL A 127 1.20 -3.11 -23.33
CA VAL A 127 1.59 -1.98 -24.20
C VAL A 127 1.93 -2.49 -25.60
N SER A 128 2.66 -3.60 -25.71
CA SER A 128 3.02 -4.20 -26.99
C SER A 128 1.81 -4.70 -27.77
N ASP A 129 0.83 -5.29 -27.10
CA ASP A 129 -0.45 -5.73 -27.67
C ASP A 129 -1.25 -4.53 -28.21
N THR A 130 -1.37 -3.47 -27.41
CA THR A 130 -2.10 -2.25 -27.78
C THR A 130 -1.41 -1.46 -28.91
N MET A 131 -0.08 -1.54 -29.00
CA MET A 131 0.73 -0.88 -30.04
C MET A 131 0.83 -1.72 -31.32
N GLY A 132 0.62 -3.05 -31.23
CA GLY A 132 0.71 -4.00 -32.33
C GLY A 132 -0.48 -4.00 -33.29
N GLU A 133 -1.63 -3.43 -32.90
CA GLU A 133 -2.85 -3.39 -33.73
C GLU A 133 -2.92 -2.22 -34.73
N LYS A 134 -1.87 -1.40 -34.90
CA LYS A 134 -1.89 -0.20 -35.77
C LYS A 134 -1.16 -0.30 -37.11
N THR A 135 -0.77 -1.49 -37.55
CA THR A 135 -0.18 -1.68 -38.88
C THR A 135 -0.92 -2.77 -39.64
N ASP A 136 -2.14 -2.45 -40.08
CA ASP A 136 -2.83 -3.11 -41.20
C ASP A 136 -3.95 -2.17 -41.70
N GLU A 137 -3.56 -1.03 -42.30
CA GLU A 137 -4.36 -0.27 -43.28
C GLU A 137 -3.46 0.30 -44.37
#